data_AF-A0A1X6PAY2-F1
#
_entry.id   AF-A0A1X6PAY2-F1
#
_cell.length_a   1.000
_cell.length_b   1.000
_cell.length_c   1.000
_cell.angle_alpha   90.00
_cell.angle_beta   90.00
_cell.angle_gamma   90.00
#
_symmetry.space_group_name_H-M   'P 1'
#
loop_
_entity.id
_entity.type
_entity.pdbx_description
1 polymer ?
#
loop_
_entity_poly.entity_id
_entity_poly.type
_entity_poly.pdbx_seq_one_letter_code
_entity_poly.pdbx_strand_id
1 'polypeptide(L)'
;MSSSESDGPRVDGGNAHHHRKHRVPRYLTDHVFKRQEAAALLAVWSALVLTEGTVRFILTSPGQDLFPADRPVNVLPPFLPFLAALAECVFGLTGLLVGVGAAFFNAHSRLVTIAFLGSQTVLSWFVFIIYVFLIPSYRARYLTESVFPFDTLGESRAFLTMGILTSVTLCLALQGGQFAFGVRLLAHQSPPGKASAAHAAKAAARGVFWNGNMVFGGVSTAVAGLLLLSNTAGRGGAGRLDGVFAAPPHVGVFPVLTLLTGLSMVATGLSGMAACVAHKLLKPFLAMTVANYLLMYLNFTIVQVGAIRPTGPPQAGAFHSGLVLLTALIGPYFTYRARLSRHEPHTDGSEGAAA
;
A
#
# COMPACT_ATOMS: atom_id res chain seq x y z
N MET A 1 25.51 -71.59 59.93
CA MET A 1 24.87 -70.49 60.68
C MET A 1 25.52 -69.22 60.16
N SER A 2 24.88 -68.50 59.22
CA SER A 2 24.05 -67.32 59.50
C SER A 2 24.87 -66.26 60.26
N SER A 3 25.17 -65.05 59.78
CA SER A 3 24.39 -64.15 58.90
C SER A 3 25.22 -62.89 58.56
N SER A 4 24.89 -62.25 57.43
CA SER A 4 24.73 -60.79 57.14
C SER A 4 25.78 -59.79 57.68
N GLU A 5 26.28 -58.74 57.02
CA GLU A 5 25.89 -57.79 55.96
C GLU A 5 27.17 -56.90 55.78
N SER A 6 27.47 -56.10 54.76
CA SER A 6 26.85 -55.69 53.50
C SER A 6 27.92 -54.90 52.73
N ASP A 7 27.97 -55.08 51.41
CA ASP A 7 28.79 -54.35 50.46
C ASP A 7 28.53 -52.83 50.43
N GLY A 8 29.57 -52.07 50.06
CA GLY A 8 29.40 -50.75 49.47
C GLY A 8 30.62 -50.35 48.63
N PRO A 9 30.46 -50.12 47.31
CA PRO A 9 31.43 -49.36 46.53
C PRO A 9 30.92 -47.95 46.20
N ARG A 10 31.90 -47.03 46.13
CA ARG A 10 31.81 -45.62 45.72
C ARG A 10 31.10 -45.42 44.38
N VAL A 11 30.33 -44.32 44.27
CA VAL A 11 30.08 -43.63 42.98
C VAL A 11 30.06 -42.11 43.20
N ASP A 12 30.89 -41.44 42.40
CA ASP A 12 30.97 -39.99 42.22
C ASP A 12 29.72 -39.40 41.54
N GLY A 13 29.47 -38.11 41.82
CA GLY A 13 28.98 -37.20 40.78
C GLY A 13 27.51 -36.80 40.82
N GLY A 14 27.31 -35.49 40.97
CA GLY A 14 26.34 -34.76 40.15
C GLY A 14 24.89 -34.74 40.64
N ASN A 15 24.59 -33.84 41.58
CA ASN A 15 23.22 -33.37 41.78
C ASN A 15 23.13 -31.86 41.49
N ALA A 16 23.29 -31.52 40.21
CA ALA A 16 22.88 -30.23 39.67
C ALA A 16 21.57 -30.43 38.91
N HIS A 17 20.45 -30.36 39.64
CA HIS A 17 19.12 -30.17 39.06
C HIS A 17 19.09 -28.81 38.34
N HIS A 18 19.58 -28.78 37.10
CA HIS A 18 19.33 -27.67 36.20
C HIS A 18 17.85 -27.68 35.87
N HIS A 19 17.12 -26.72 36.44
CA HIS A 19 15.89 -26.18 35.86
C HIS A 19 16.18 -25.79 34.40
N ARG A 20 15.98 -26.73 33.48
CA ARG A 20 16.00 -26.50 32.04
C ARG A 20 14.71 -25.73 31.74
N LYS A 21 14.74 -24.41 31.95
CA LYS A 21 13.74 -23.49 31.40
C LYS A 21 13.62 -23.85 29.92
N HIS A 22 12.47 -24.35 29.50
CA HIS A 22 12.12 -24.53 28.10
C HIS A 22 12.27 -23.18 27.40
N ARG A 23 13.47 -22.86 26.91
CA ARG A 23 13.67 -21.74 26.00
C ARG A 23 13.01 -22.17 24.71
N VAL A 24 11.83 -21.59 24.45
CA VAL A 24 11.22 -21.64 23.12
C VAL A 24 12.34 -21.27 22.13
N PRO A 25 12.60 -22.10 21.10
CA PRO A 25 13.66 -21.81 20.16
C PRO A 25 13.46 -20.43 19.55
N ARG A 26 14.52 -19.62 19.48
CA ARG A 26 14.47 -18.21 19.02
C ARG A 26 13.83 -18.07 17.62
N TYR A 27 14.00 -19.08 16.77
CA TYR A 27 13.40 -19.15 15.43
C TYR A 27 11.87 -19.28 15.46
N LEU A 28 11.31 -19.93 16.48
CA LEU A 28 9.86 -20.14 16.63
C LEU A 28 9.19 -18.83 17.05
N THR A 29 9.82 -18.08 17.97
CA THR A 29 9.38 -16.74 18.37
C THR A 29 9.47 -15.73 17.22
N ASP A 30 10.52 -15.78 16.40
CA ASP A 30 10.66 -14.89 15.24
C ASP A 30 9.64 -15.18 14.14
N HIS A 31 9.29 -16.46 13.93
CA HIS A 31 8.27 -16.85 12.95
C HIS A 31 6.88 -16.35 13.35
N VAL A 32 6.51 -16.53 14.62
CA VAL A 32 5.25 -16.02 15.18
C VAL A 32 5.18 -14.50 15.08
N PHE A 33 6.26 -13.80 15.40
CA PHE A 33 6.33 -12.33 15.28
C PHE A 33 6.13 -11.87 13.83
N LYS A 34 6.86 -12.47 12.87
CA LYS A 34 6.72 -12.12 11.43
C LYS A 34 5.30 -12.39 10.90
N ARG A 35 4.64 -13.45 11.39
CA ARG A 35 3.25 -13.77 11.07
C ARG A 35 2.30 -12.70 11.63
N GLN A 36 2.43 -12.34 12.90
CA GLN A 36 1.61 -11.31 13.54
C GLN A 36 1.81 -9.94 12.89
N GLU A 37 3.04 -9.57 12.58
CA GLU A 37 3.36 -8.34 11.84
C GLU A 37 2.66 -8.32 10.47
N ALA A 38 2.73 -9.42 9.71
CA ALA A 38 2.05 -9.52 8.41
C ALA A 38 0.53 -9.44 8.53
N ALA A 39 -0.05 -10.08 9.56
CA ALA A 39 -1.48 -10.03 9.85
C ALA A 39 -1.95 -8.62 10.25
N ALA A 40 -1.19 -7.93 11.11
CA ALA A 40 -1.49 -6.58 11.54
C ALA A 40 -1.39 -5.59 10.35
N LEU A 41 -0.36 -5.71 9.52
CA LEU A 41 -0.22 -4.88 8.31
C LEU A 41 -1.33 -5.16 7.29
N LEU A 42 -1.73 -6.43 7.13
CA LEU A 42 -2.91 -6.79 6.33
C LEU A 42 -4.18 -6.12 6.88
N ALA A 43 -4.40 -6.14 8.19
CA ALA A 43 -5.56 -5.51 8.82
C ALA A 43 -5.57 -3.99 8.59
N VAL A 44 -4.43 -3.31 8.79
CA VAL A 44 -4.32 -1.85 8.55
C VAL A 44 -4.61 -1.51 7.09
N TRP A 45 -3.98 -2.21 6.14
CA TRP A 45 -4.25 -1.98 4.71
C TRP A 45 -5.70 -2.27 4.33
N SER A 46 -6.28 -3.33 4.90
CA SER A 46 -7.67 -3.70 4.63
C SER A 46 -8.67 -2.70 5.22
N ALA A 47 -8.38 -2.11 6.37
CA ALA A 47 -9.18 -1.03 6.95
C ALA A 47 -9.17 0.21 6.05
N LEU A 48 -8.02 0.54 5.45
CA LEU A 48 -7.89 1.66 4.53
C LEU A 48 -8.61 1.38 3.20
N VAL A 49 -8.48 0.18 2.65
CA VAL A 49 -9.26 -0.29 1.50
C VAL A 49 -10.76 -0.19 1.79
N LEU A 50 -11.21 -0.66 2.95
CA LEU A 50 -12.62 -0.60 3.36
C LEU A 50 -13.10 0.85 3.48
N THR A 51 -12.26 1.74 4.02
CA THR A 51 -12.57 3.17 4.12
C THR A 51 -12.75 3.77 2.73
N GLU A 52 -11.84 3.48 1.79
CA GLU A 52 -11.97 3.95 0.41
C GLU A 52 -13.21 3.39 -0.30
N GLY A 53 -13.45 2.08 -0.17
CA GLY A 53 -14.64 1.44 -0.71
C GLY A 53 -15.92 2.06 -0.15
N THR A 54 -15.96 2.34 1.15
CA THR A 54 -17.12 2.97 1.82
C THR A 54 -17.35 4.39 1.32
N VAL A 55 -16.27 5.18 1.19
CA VAL A 55 -16.37 6.54 0.62
C VAL A 55 -16.91 6.48 -0.81
N ARG A 56 -16.36 5.62 -1.66
CA ARG A 56 -16.84 5.46 -3.04
C ARG A 56 -18.29 4.96 -3.07
N PHE A 57 -18.65 4.02 -2.21
CA PHE A 57 -20.01 3.47 -2.13
C PHE A 57 -21.03 4.55 -1.78
N ILE A 58 -20.73 5.38 -0.78
CA ILE A 58 -21.58 6.52 -0.41
C ILE A 58 -21.68 7.51 -1.58
N LEU A 59 -20.56 7.82 -2.25
CA LEU A 59 -20.54 8.73 -3.39
C LEU A 59 -21.32 8.20 -4.60
N THR A 60 -21.47 6.88 -4.75
CA THR A 60 -22.35 6.30 -5.78
C THR A 60 -23.85 6.44 -5.48
N SER A 61 -24.22 6.99 -4.31
CA SER A 61 -25.61 7.22 -3.92
C SER A 61 -26.49 5.97 -4.11
N PRO A 62 -26.27 4.90 -3.31
CA PRO A 62 -26.81 3.56 -3.57
C PRO A 62 -28.35 3.46 -3.53
N GLY A 63 -29.04 4.50 -3.06
CA GLY A 63 -30.51 4.61 -3.10
C GLY A 63 -31.07 5.24 -4.38
N GLN A 64 -30.23 5.66 -5.32
CA GLN A 64 -30.66 6.18 -6.62
C GLN A 64 -30.89 5.05 -7.62
N ASP A 65 -31.67 5.33 -8.67
CA ASP A 65 -31.85 4.41 -9.79
C ASP A 65 -30.49 4.12 -10.45
N LEU A 66 -30.12 2.83 -10.50
CA LEU A 66 -28.87 2.37 -11.09
C LEU A 66 -28.94 2.27 -12.62
N PHE A 67 -30.15 2.30 -13.19
CA PHE A 67 -30.42 2.18 -14.62
C PHE A 67 -31.41 3.25 -15.12
N PRO A 68 -31.12 4.55 -14.93
CA PRO A 68 -32.02 5.60 -15.35
C PRO A 68 -32.22 5.58 -16.88
N ALA A 69 -33.48 5.46 -17.31
CA ALA A 69 -33.86 5.31 -18.72
C ALA A 69 -33.42 6.51 -19.58
N ASP A 70 -33.55 7.73 -19.05
CA ASP A 70 -33.28 8.99 -19.78
C ASP A 70 -31.89 9.60 -19.45
N ARG A 71 -30.92 8.75 -19.10
CA ARG A 71 -29.57 9.22 -18.74
C ARG A 71 -28.85 9.85 -19.93
N PRO A 72 -28.35 11.10 -19.81
CA PRO A 72 -27.50 11.70 -20.83
C PRO A 72 -26.26 10.85 -21.12
N VAL A 73 -25.86 10.77 -22.39
CA VAL A 73 -24.70 9.94 -22.82
C VAL A 73 -23.38 10.42 -22.21
N ASN A 74 -23.27 11.69 -21.81
CA ASN A 74 -22.07 12.24 -21.15
C ASN A 74 -22.04 12.00 -19.63
N VAL A 75 -23.13 11.52 -19.01
CA VAL A 75 -23.20 11.21 -17.57
C VAL A 75 -22.86 9.75 -17.37
N LEU A 76 -21.86 9.39 -16.57
CA LEU A 76 -21.45 7.99 -16.35
C LEU A 76 -22.60 7.10 -15.83
N PRO A 77 -22.79 5.84 -16.32
CA PRO A 77 -23.77 4.93 -15.75
C PRO A 77 -23.42 4.59 -14.29
N PRO A 78 -24.35 4.72 -13.33
CA PRO A 78 -24.04 4.55 -11.90
C PRO A 78 -23.81 3.09 -11.48
N PHE A 79 -24.32 2.13 -12.23
CA PHE A 79 -24.24 0.70 -11.91
C PHE A 79 -22.80 0.17 -11.75
N LEU A 80 -21.90 0.46 -12.70
CA LEU A 80 -20.53 -0.07 -12.65
C LEU A 80 -19.70 0.52 -11.50
N PRO A 81 -19.70 1.85 -11.25
CA PRO A 81 -19.12 2.42 -10.05
C PRO A 81 -19.68 1.81 -8.76
N PHE A 82 -21.01 1.63 -8.70
CA PHE A 82 -21.66 1.04 -7.52
C PHE A 82 -21.13 -0.37 -7.24
N LEU A 83 -21.11 -1.24 -8.25
CA LEU A 83 -20.57 -2.60 -8.10
C LEU A 83 -19.09 -2.60 -7.70
N ALA A 84 -18.29 -1.70 -8.28
CA ALA A 84 -16.88 -1.59 -7.94
C ALA A 84 -16.69 -1.12 -6.49
N ALA A 85 -17.45 -0.14 -6.02
CA ALA A 85 -17.39 0.30 -4.64
C ALA A 85 -17.79 -0.81 -3.66
N LEU A 86 -18.85 -1.56 -3.99
CA LEU A 86 -19.30 -2.69 -3.20
C LEU A 86 -18.24 -3.79 -3.15
N ALA A 87 -17.63 -4.13 -4.29
CA ALA A 87 -16.53 -5.08 -4.36
C ALA A 87 -15.35 -4.66 -3.46
N GLU A 88 -14.97 -3.38 -3.48
CA GLU A 88 -13.92 -2.82 -2.63
C GLU A 88 -14.26 -2.91 -1.13
N CYS A 89 -15.52 -2.65 -0.77
CA CYS A 89 -15.99 -2.87 0.60
C CYS A 89 -15.87 -4.36 1.00
N VAL A 90 -16.26 -5.28 0.12
CA VAL A 90 -16.24 -6.72 0.39
C VAL A 90 -14.80 -7.24 0.57
N PHE A 91 -13.88 -6.92 -0.34
CA PHE A 91 -12.50 -7.39 -0.18
C PHE A 91 -11.73 -6.61 0.90
N GLY A 92 -12.11 -5.37 1.20
CA GLY A 92 -11.64 -4.63 2.38
C GLY A 92 -12.07 -5.29 3.68
N LEU A 93 -13.36 -5.60 3.83
CA LEU A 93 -13.89 -6.25 5.03
C LEU A 93 -13.33 -7.65 5.23
N THR A 94 -13.30 -8.48 4.19
CA THR A 94 -12.74 -9.84 4.28
C THR A 94 -11.26 -9.83 4.64
N GLY A 95 -10.46 -8.94 4.04
CA GLY A 95 -9.05 -8.78 4.40
C GLY A 95 -8.86 -8.32 5.85
N LEU A 96 -9.73 -7.43 6.34
CA LEU A 96 -9.73 -6.97 7.72
C LEU A 96 -10.01 -8.12 8.69
N LEU A 97 -11.02 -8.94 8.40
CA LEU A 97 -11.36 -10.12 9.20
C LEU A 97 -10.21 -11.14 9.22
N VAL A 98 -9.58 -11.41 8.08
CA VAL A 98 -8.41 -12.31 7.99
C VAL A 98 -7.23 -11.76 8.79
N GLY A 99 -6.93 -10.46 8.65
CA GLY A 99 -5.83 -9.80 9.37
C GLY A 99 -6.05 -9.76 10.87
N VAL A 100 -7.22 -9.30 11.32
CA VAL A 100 -7.58 -9.20 12.74
C VAL A 100 -7.67 -10.59 13.39
N GLY A 101 -8.32 -11.54 12.72
CA GLY A 101 -8.40 -12.93 13.15
C GLY A 101 -7.02 -13.53 13.42
N ALA A 102 -6.10 -13.36 12.47
CA ALA A 102 -4.74 -13.88 12.59
C ALA A 102 -3.87 -13.11 13.61
N ALA A 103 -4.01 -11.78 13.71
CA ALA A 103 -3.16 -10.94 14.56
C ALA A 103 -3.54 -11.04 16.05
N PHE A 104 -4.84 -10.97 16.37
CA PHE A 104 -5.32 -10.82 17.75
C PHE A 104 -5.91 -12.10 18.34
N PHE A 105 -6.48 -12.97 17.50
CA PHE A 105 -7.16 -14.18 17.96
C PHE A 105 -6.40 -15.46 17.64
N ASN A 106 -5.24 -15.35 16.97
CA ASN A 106 -4.50 -16.49 16.41
C ASN A 106 -5.39 -17.40 15.53
N ALA A 107 -6.52 -16.88 15.06
CA ALA A 107 -7.50 -17.56 14.22
C ALA A 107 -7.07 -17.42 12.77
N HIS A 108 -6.32 -18.39 12.28
CA HIS A 108 -5.77 -18.36 10.93
C HIS A 108 -5.87 -19.71 10.25
N SER A 109 -6.28 -19.69 8.98
CA SER A 109 -6.34 -20.87 8.12
C SER A 109 -5.67 -20.54 6.79
N ARG A 110 -4.78 -21.43 6.35
CA ARG A 110 -4.09 -21.30 5.07
C ARG A 110 -5.07 -21.24 3.91
N LEU A 111 -6.12 -22.07 3.95
CA LEU A 111 -7.15 -22.12 2.92
C LEU A 111 -7.93 -20.79 2.86
N VAL A 112 -8.27 -20.23 4.02
CA VAL A 112 -8.97 -18.94 4.11
C VAL A 112 -8.11 -17.82 3.52
N THR A 113 -6.81 -17.78 3.83
CA THR A 113 -5.90 -16.78 3.26
C THR A 113 -5.77 -16.93 1.74
N ILE A 114 -5.73 -18.15 1.21
CA ILE A 114 -5.68 -18.41 -0.24
C ILE A 114 -6.98 -17.96 -0.92
N ALA A 115 -8.13 -18.33 -0.36
CA ALA A 115 -9.44 -17.93 -0.89
C ALA A 115 -9.61 -16.40 -0.87
N PHE A 116 -9.16 -15.76 0.22
CA PHE A 116 -9.08 -14.30 0.32
C PHE A 116 -8.18 -13.72 -0.79
N LEU A 117 -6.95 -14.21 -0.96
CA LEU A 117 -6.04 -13.68 -1.99
C LEU A 117 -6.59 -13.87 -3.40
N GLY A 118 -7.22 -15.01 -3.70
CA GLY A 118 -7.85 -15.26 -5.00
C GLY A 118 -9.00 -14.30 -5.28
N SER A 119 -9.94 -14.18 -4.34
CA SER A 119 -11.09 -13.27 -4.46
C SER A 119 -10.65 -11.80 -4.50
N GLN A 120 -9.75 -11.40 -3.60
CA GLN A 120 -9.19 -10.05 -3.56
C GLN A 120 -8.46 -9.70 -4.86
N THR A 121 -7.72 -10.63 -5.48
CA THR A 121 -7.05 -10.37 -6.76
C THR A 121 -8.07 -10.05 -7.87
N VAL A 122 -9.11 -10.88 -8.02
CA VAL A 122 -10.12 -10.69 -9.07
C VAL A 122 -10.91 -9.40 -8.84
N LEU A 123 -11.40 -9.20 -7.61
CA LEU A 123 -12.19 -8.02 -7.27
C LEU A 123 -11.37 -6.74 -7.31
N SER A 124 -10.11 -6.76 -6.85
CA SER A 124 -9.24 -5.58 -6.93
C SER A 124 -8.96 -5.18 -8.37
N TRP A 125 -8.68 -6.12 -9.27
CA TRP A 125 -8.54 -5.81 -10.70
C TRP A 125 -9.81 -5.19 -11.30
N PHE A 126 -10.99 -5.72 -10.96
CA PHE A 126 -12.25 -5.13 -11.38
C PHE A 126 -12.38 -3.68 -10.89
N VAL A 127 -12.18 -3.44 -9.59
CA VAL A 127 -12.24 -2.09 -8.99
C VAL A 127 -11.21 -1.15 -9.60
N PHE A 128 -9.98 -1.63 -9.81
CA PHE A 128 -8.89 -0.88 -10.42
C PHE A 128 -9.25 -0.46 -11.84
N ILE A 129 -9.76 -1.38 -12.67
CA ILE A 129 -10.20 -1.07 -14.03
C ILE A 129 -11.29 -0.01 -14.04
N ILE A 130 -12.29 -0.12 -13.18
CA ILE A 130 -13.40 0.83 -13.13
C ILE A 130 -12.92 2.21 -12.68
N TYR A 131 -12.30 2.31 -11.50
CA TYR A 131 -11.98 3.61 -10.89
C TYR A 131 -10.75 4.30 -11.46
N VAL A 132 -9.75 3.55 -11.91
CA VAL A 132 -8.48 4.12 -12.39
C VAL A 132 -8.50 4.33 -13.91
N PHE A 133 -9.15 3.45 -14.68
CA PHE A 133 -9.13 3.54 -16.15
C PHE A 133 -10.48 3.95 -16.73
N LEU A 134 -11.55 3.20 -16.48
CA LEU A 134 -12.82 3.36 -17.19
C LEU A 134 -13.47 4.71 -16.90
N ILE A 135 -13.64 5.07 -15.62
CA ILE A 135 -14.29 6.32 -15.24
C ILE A 135 -13.50 7.54 -15.74
N PRO A 136 -12.18 7.65 -15.53
CA PRO A 136 -11.40 8.75 -16.07
C PRO A 136 -11.42 8.80 -17.61
N SER A 137 -11.33 7.65 -18.29
CA SER A 137 -11.36 7.58 -19.76
C SER A 137 -12.71 8.01 -20.32
N TYR A 138 -13.81 7.63 -19.64
CA TYR A 138 -15.16 8.08 -19.99
C TYR A 138 -15.26 9.60 -19.91
N ARG A 139 -14.79 10.19 -18.81
CA ARG A 139 -14.78 11.64 -18.62
C ARG A 139 -13.91 12.36 -19.66
N ALA A 140 -12.75 11.81 -20.00
CA ALA A 140 -11.86 12.37 -21.02
C ALA A 140 -12.48 12.31 -22.44
N ARG A 141 -13.22 11.24 -22.74
CA ARG A 141 -13.92 11.06 -24.03
C ARG A 141 -15.03 12.09 -24.23
N TYR A 142 -15.84 12.30 -23.20
CA TYR A 142 -17.00 13.20 -23.25
C TYR A 142 -16.70 14.63 -22.80
N LEU A 143 -15.41 14.99 -22.71
CA LEU A 143 -14.99 16.35 -22.41
C LEU A 143 -15.34 17.27 -23.60
N THR A 144 -16.22 18.25 -23.36
CA THR A 144 -16.68 19.23 -24.36
C THR A 144 -16.00 20.59 -24.24
N GLU A 145 -15.37 20.88 -23.10
CA GLU A 145 -14.69 22.14 -22.81
C GLU A 145 -13.33 21.86 -22.16
N SER A 146 -12.36 22.77 -22.34
CA SER A 146 -11.06 22.64 -21.69
C SER A 146 -11.21 22.60 -20.17
N VAL A 147 -10.52 21.67 -19.53
CA VAL A 147 -10.38 21.65 -18.08
C VAL A 147 -9.37 22.74 -17.73
N PHE A 148 -9.62 23.62 -16.75
CA PHE A 148 -8.68 24.69 -16.39
C PHE A 148 -8.40 25.65 -17.58
N PRO A 149 -7.57 26.72 -17.46
CA PRO A 149 -7.33 27.62 -18.58
C PRO A 149 -6.31 27.01 -19.57
N PHE A 150 -6.55 25.78 -20.03
CA PHE A 150 -5.81 25.17 -21.15
C PHE A 150 -6.35 25.68 -22.49
N ASP A 151 -5.46 25.89 -23.45
CA ASP A 151 -5.80 26.42 -24.77
C ASP A 151 -6.49 25.38 -25.66
N THR A 152 -6.28 24.09 -25.36
CA THR A 152 -6.86 23.00 -26.15
C THR A 152 -7.48 21.87 -25.33
N LEU A 153 -8.45 21.18 -25.94
CA LEU A 153 -8.96 19.90 -25.43
C LEU A 153 -7.87 18.81 -25.38
N GLY A 154 -6.86 18.90 -26.25
CA GLY A 154 -5.73 17.98 -26.27
C GLY A 154 -4.89 18.06 -24.99
N GLU A 155 -4.56 19.27 -24.55
CA GLU A 155 -3.85 19.51 -23.29
C GLU A 155 -4.67 19.06 -22.08
N SER A 156 -5.98 19.31 -22.09
CA SER A 156 -6.88 18.82 -21.04
C SER A 156 -6.87 17.28 -20.94
N ARG A 157 -6.86 16.58 -22.08
CA ARG A 157 -6.77 15.11 -22.13
C ARG A 157 -5.40 14.59 -21.71
N ALA A 158 -4.31 15.27 -22.09
CA ALA A 158 -2.96 14.94 -21.64
C ALA A 158 -2.83 15.09 -20.12
N PHE A 159 -3.39 16.17 -19.57
CA PHE A 159 -3.46 16.39 -18.13
C PHE A 159 -4.27 15.31 -17.40
N LEU A 160 -5.45 14.95 -17.91
CA LEU A 160 -6.26 13.84 -17.40
C LEU A 160 -5.50 12.51 -17.43
N THR A 161 -4.71 12.27 -18.47
CA THR A 161 -3.85 11.08 -18.58
C THR A 161 -2.83 11.05 -17.45
N MET A 162 -2.21 12.17 -17.11
CA MET A 162 -1.31 12.24 -15.94
C MET A 162 -2.06 12.00 -14.62
N GLY A 163 -3.29 12.50 -14.49
CA GLY A 163 -4.16 12.15 -13.36
C GLY A 163 -4.38 10.63 -13.24
N ILE A 164 -4.67 9.95 -14.35
CA ILE A 164 -4.82 8.48 -14.41
C ILE A 164 -3.54 7.79 -13.96
N LEU A 165 -2.38 8.17 -14.50
CA LEU A 165 -1.10 7.52 -14.18
C LEU A 165 -0.70 7.74 -12.71
N THR A 166 -0.99 8.92 -12.14
CA THR A 166 -0.79 9.16 -10.71
C THR A 166 -1.75 8.30 -9.87
N SER A 167 -3.00 8.18 -10.29
CA SER A 167 -4.01 7.29 -9.68
C SER A 167 -3.58 5.82 -9.71
N VAL A 168 -3.01 5.35 -10.82
CA VAL A 168 -2.43 3.99 -10.94
C VAL A 168 -1.45 3.77 -9.79
N THR A 169 -0.52 4.71 -9.57
CA THR A 169 0.49 4.58 -8.51
C THR A 169 -0.11 4.50 -7.11
N LEU A 170 -1.03 5.42 -6.79
CA LEU A 170 -1.63 5.50 -5.44
C LEU A 170 -2.52 4.29 -5.15
N CYS A 171 -3.42 3.94 -6.08
CA CYS A 171 -4.34 2.82 -5.94
C CYS A 171 -3.60 1.47 -5.95
N LEU A 172 -2.51 1.35 -6.72
CA LEU A 172 -1.68 0.15 -6.71
C LEU A 172 -1.00 -0.05 -5.34
N ALA A 173 -0.57 1.02 -4.67
CA ALA A 173 0.00 0.94 -3.32
C ALA A 173 -1.04 0.51 -2.27
N LEU A 174 -2.28 0.97 -2.40
CA LEU A 174 -3.39 0.53 -1.56
C LEU A 174 -3.74 -0.95 -1.82
N GLN A 175 -4.25 -1.28 -3.00
CA GLN A 175 -4.77 -2.63 -3.27
C GLN A 175 -3.66 -3.68 -3.33
N GLY A 176 -2.53 -3.34 -3.95
CA GLY A 176 -1.38 -4.23 -4.03
C GLY A 176 -0.64 -4.38 -2.70
N GLY A 177 -0.75 -3.41 -1.78
CA GLY A 177 -0.25 -3.56 -0.42
C GLY A 177 -1.06 -4.59 0.38
N GLN A 178 -2.38 -4.55 0.29
CA GLN A 178 -3.26 -5.56 0.89
C GLN A 178 -2.88 -6.97 0.40
N PHE A 179 -2.69 -7.14 -0.91
CA PHE A 179 -2.21 -8.39 -1.50
C PHE A 179 -0.82 -8.78 -0.99
N ALA A 180 0.15 -7.84 -0.98
CA ALA A 180 1.52 -8.11 -0.57
C ALA A 180 1.62 -8.60 0.88
N PHE A 181 0.82 -8.04 1.78
CA PHE A 181 0.74 -8.47 3.17
C PHE A 181 -0.04 -9.77 3.34
N GLY A 182 -1.09 -10.03 2.55
CA GLY A 182 -1.78 -11.31 2.53
C GLY A 182 -0.89 -12.47 2.07
N VAL A 183 -0.10 -12.28 1.01
CA VAL A 183 0.91 -13.27 0.56
C VAL A 183 1.98 -13.50 1.63
N ARG A 184 2.37 -12.44 2.35
CA ARG A 184 3.34 -12.55 3.43
C ARG A 184 2.77 -13.32 4.63
N LEU A 185 1.52 -13.06 4.99
CA LEU A 185 0.80 -13.84 6.00
C LEU A 185 0.74 -15.31 5.59
N LEU A 186 0.35 -15.60 4.34
CA LEU A 186 0.31 -16.96 3.80
C LEU A 186 1.66 -17.67 3.89
N ALA A 187 2.75 -16.98 3.57
CA ALA A 187 4.11 -17.52 3.66
C ALA A 187 4.46 -17.89 5.12
N HIS A 188 4.06 -17.05 6.09
CA HIS A 188 4.28 -17.30 7.52
C HIS A 188 3.19 -18.16 8.18
N GLN A 189 2.27 -18.76 7.40
CA GLN A 189 1.39 -19.84 7.86
C GLN A 189 1.96 -21.23 7.55
N SER A 190 3.04 -21.31 6.75
CA SER A 190 3.74 -22.56 6.45
C SER A 190 4.83 -22.87 7.48
N PRO A 191 5.22 -24.16 7.67
CA PRO A 191 6.25 -24.53 8.64
C PRO A 191 7.57 -23.76 8.46
N PRO A 192 8.25 -23.38 9.55
CA PRO A 192 9.59 -22.78 9.49
C PRO A 192 10.55 -23.77 8.83
N GLY A 193 11.20 -23.40 7.73
CA GLY A 193 12.24 -24.27 7.16
C GLY A 193 12.70 -24.08 5.72
N LYS A 194 12.15 -23.14 4.94
CA LYS A 194 12.61 -22.95 3.55
C LYS A 194 12.83 -21.48 3.18
N ALA A 195 14.13 -21.10 3.19
CA ALA A 195 14.77 -20.04 2.38
C ALA A 195 14.93 -18.62 2.99
N SER A 196 15.93 -18.43 3.86
CA SER A 196 16.38 -17.11 4.36
C SER A 196 16.94 -16.20 3.25
N ALA A 197 17.70 -16.74 2.29
CA ALA A 197 18.27 -15.97 1.17
C ALA A 197 17.20 -15.53 0.14
N ALA A 198 16.25 -16.41 -0.18
CA ALA A 198 15.14 -16.08 -1.09
C ALA A 198 14.21 -15.02 -0.48
N HIS A 199 14.11 -14.92 0.85
CA HIS A 199 13.31 -13.89 1.51
C HIS A 199 13.94 -12.49 1.39
N ALA A 200 15.26 -12.36 1.55
CA ALA A 200 15.96 -11.09 1.38
C ALA A 200 15.88 -10.58 -0.06
N ALA A 201 16.11 -11.45 -1.05
CA ALA A 201 16.00 -11.10 -2.46
C ALA A 201 14.56 -10.71 -2.85
N LYS A 202 13.55 -11.46 -2.38
CA LYS A 202 12.14 -11.13 -2.60
C LYS A 202 11.74 -9.79 -1.94
N ALA A 203 12.24 -9.50 -0.74
CA ALA A 203 11.98 -8.23 -0.07
C ALA A 203 12.65 -7.06 -0.80
N ALA A 204 13.89 -7.24 -1.27
CA ALA A 204 14.59 -6.23 -2.07
C ALA A 204 13.87 -5.96 -3.39
N ALA A 205 13.43 -7.01 -4.11
CA ALA A 205 12.66 -6.88 -5.34
C ALA A 205 11.34 -6.12 -5.13
N ARG A 206 10.62 -6.44 -4.04
CA ARG A 206 9.41 -5.69 -3.65
C ARG A 206 9.74 -4.23 -3.31
N GLY A 207 10.84 -3.99 -2.60
CA GLY A 207 11.31 -2.64 -2.29
C GLY A 207 11.61 -1.85 -3.57
N VAL A 208 12.32 -2.44 -4.52
CA VAL A 208 12.57 -1.82 -5.84
C VAL A 208 11.27 -1.54 -6.58
N PHE A 209 10.35 -2.50 -6.63
CA PHE A 209 9.05 -2.34 -7.28
C PHE A 209 8.23 -1.18 -6.69
N TRP A 210 8.06 -1.14 -5.37
CA TRP A 210 7.24 -0.12 -4.71
C TRP A 210 7.86 1.28 -4.76
N ASN A 211 9.18 1.37 -4.65
CA ASN A 211 9.87 2.64 -4.83
C ASN A 211 9.86 3.08 -6.31
N GLY A 212 9.95 2.15 -7.26
CA GLY A 212 9.75 2.42 -8.69
C GLY A 212 8.33 2.91 -9.00
N ASN A 213 7.31 2.35 -8.34
CA ASN A 213 5.94 2.84 -8.43
C ASN A 213 5.83 4.31 -7.96
N MET A 214 6.52 4.68 -6.88
CA MET A 214 6.61 6.08 -6.43
C MET A 214 7.27 6.98 -7.49
N VAL A 215 8.34 6.51 -8.15
CA VAL A 215 8.97 7.25 -9.27
C VAL A 215 7.97 7.49 -10.38
N PHE A 216 7.21 6.46 -10.79
CA PHE A 216 6.22 6.57 -11.85
C PHE A 216 5.13 7.61 -11.54
N GLY A 217 4.55 7.56 -10.35
CA GLY A 217 3.57 8.56 -9.91
C GLY A 217 4.18 9.95 -9.78
N GLY A 218 5.45 10.04 -9.36
CA GLY A 218 6.19 11.29 -9.27
C GLY A 218 6.44 11.95 -10.62
N VAL A 219 6.87 11.18 -11.63
CA VAL A 219 7.04 11.67 -13.01
C VAL A 219 5.71 12.18 -13.53
N SER A 220 4.65 11.41 -13.36
CA SER A 220 3.32 11.81 -13.82
C SER A 220 2.83 13.10 -13.13
N THR A 221 3.02 13.21 -11.81
CA THR A 221 2.68 14.41 -11.04
C THR A 221 3.52 15.62 -11.46
N ALA A 222 4.81 15.42 -11.73
CA ALA A 222 5.70 16.48 -12.18
C ALA A 222 5.30 17.00 -13.57
N VAL A 223 4.98 16.11 -14.52
CA VAL A 223 4.47 16.49 -15.85
C VAL A 223 3.15 17.24 -15.73
N ALA A 224 2.24 16.79 -14.87
CA ALA A 224 1.00 17.51 -14.60
C ALA A 224 1.28 18.92 -14.05
N GLY A 225 2.19 19.06 -13.09
CA GLY A 225 2.63 20.35 -12.56
C GLY A 225 3.22 21.28 -13.63
N LEU A 226 4.06 20.75 -14.53
CA LEU A 226 4.64 21.49 -15.65
C LEU A 226 3.58 21.96 -16.65
N LEU A 227 2.64 21.09 -17.04
CA LEU A 227 1.54 21.44 -17.94
C LEU A 227 0.69 22.58 -17.37
N LEU A 228 0.42 22.56 -16.06
CA LEU A 228 -0.32 23.64 -15.42
C LEU A 228 0.50 24.92 -15.37
N LEU A 229 1.80 24.84 -15.03
CA LEU A 229 2.68 26.01 -15.01
C LEU A 229 2.77 26.69 -16.37
N SER A 230 2.98 25.92 -17.45
CA SER A 230 3.11 26.46 -18.80
C SER A 230 1.85 27.17 -19.28
N ASN A 231 0.68 26.79 -18.77
CA ASN A 231 -0.62 27.33 -19.17
C ASN A 231 -1.19 28.39 -18.21
N THR A 232 -0.59 28.54 -17.02
CA THR A 232 -0.98 29.56 -16.02
C THR A 232 0.01 30.72 -15.93
N ALA A 233 1.27 30.50 -16.27
CA ALA A 233 2.30 31.53 -16.31
C ALA A 233 1.93 32.58 -17.37
N GLY A 234 1.38 33.72 -16.93
CA GLY A 234 0.98 34.83 -17.79
C GLY A 234 -0.49 35.25 -17.67
N ARG A 235 -1.34 34.47 -16.99
CA ARG A 235 -2.79 34.76 -16.87
C ARG A 235 -3.20 35.54 -15.61
N GLY A 236 -2.28 36.21 -14.93
CA GLY A 236 -2.56 37.18 -13.86
C GLY A 236 -3.14 36.64 -12.54
N GLY A 237 -3.40 35.33 -12.41
CA GLY A 237 -3.81 34.71 -11.15
C GLY A 237 -2.65 34.55 -10.16
N ALA A 238 -2.95 34.45 -8.87
CA ALA A 238 -1.97 34.28 -7.77
C ALA A 238 -1.21 32.92 -7.77
N GLY A 239 -0.98 32.32 -8.94
CA GLY A 239 -0.40 30.98 -9.09
C GLY A 239 -1.36 29.85 -8.70
N ARG A 240 -2.67 30.14 -8.59
CA ARG A 240 -3.74 29.18 -8.27
C ARG A 240 -4.66 29.01 -9.48
N LEU A 241 -5.14 27.79 -9.69
CA LEU A 241 -6.22 27.51 -10.64
C LEU A 241 -7.59 27.68 -9.98
N ASP A 242 -8.44 28.50 -10.58
CA ASP A 242 -9.85 28.65 -10.17
C ASP A 242 -10.70 27.57 -10.86
N GLY A 243 -10.58 26.32 -10.38
CA GLY A 243 -11.35 25.20 -10.91
C GLY A 243 -11.22 23.94 -10.05
N VAL A 244 -12.31 23.18 -9.95
CA VAL A 244 -12.31 21.89 -9.26
C VAL A 244 -12.02 20.79 -10.27
N PHE A 245 -10.91 20.08 -10.11
CA PHE A 245 -10.61 18.92 -10.95
C PHE A 245 -11.47 17.72 -10.52
N ALA A 246 -12.26 17.19 -11.44
CA ALA A 246 -13.23 16.14 -11.13
C ALA A 246 -12.62 14.73 -11.01
N ALA A 247 -11.37 14.49 -11.42
CA ALA A 247 -10.74 13.16 -11.39
C ALA A 247 -9.69 13.05 -10.26
N PRO A 248 -9.77 12.05 -9.38
CA PRO A 248 -8.74 11.81 -8.38
C PRO A 248 -7.45 11.20 -8.99
N PRO A 249 -6.28 11.40 -8.33
CA PRO A 249 -6.05 12.41 -7.30
C PRO A 249 -6.24 13.81 -7.87
N HIS A 250 -6.71 14.76 -7.04
CA HIS A 250 -7.05 16.13 -7.44
C HIS A 250 -5.82 16.98 -7.84
N VAL A 251 -4.99 16.48 -8.74
CA VAL A 251 -3.79 17.17 -9.20
C VAL A 251 -4.20 18.54 -9.73
N GLY A 252 -3.55 19.59 -9.23
CA GLY A 252 -3.36 20.78 -10.04
C GLY A 252 -3.86 22.12 -9.54
N VAL A 253 -4.46 22.24 -8.36
CA VAL A 253 -4.89 23.58 -7.89
C VAL A 253 -3.70 24.55 -7.74
N PHE A 254 -2.53 24.02 -7.35
CA PHE A 254 -1.28 24.77 -7.19
C PHE A 254 -0.18 24.14 -8.05
N PRO A 255 0.15 24.72 -9.22
CA PRO A 255 1.07 24.14 -10.19
C PRO A 255 2.50 23.94 -9.66
N VAL A 256 3.05 24.92 -8.94
CA VAL A 256 4.39 24.84 -8.34
C VAL A 256 4.46 23.73 -7.29
N LEU A 257 3.50 23.69 -6.36
CA LEU A 257 3.46 22.68 -5.31
C LEU A 257 3.31 21.27 -5.92
N THR A 258 2.48 21.14 -6.95
CA THR A 258 2.30 19.89 -7.69
C THR A 258 3.60 19.44 -8.33
N LEU A 259 4.31 20.34 -9.02
CA LEU A 259 5.61 20.04 -9.63
C LEU A 259 6.64 19.59 -8.58
N LEU A 260 6.80 20.36 -7.50
CA LEU A 260 7.75 20.05 -6.43
C LEU A 260 7.44 18.70 -5.76
N THR A 261 6.15 18.39 -5.58
CA THR A 261 5.70 17.08 -5.06
C THR A 261 6.08 15.95 -6.02
N GLY A 262 5.87 16.13 -7.32
CA GLY A 262 6.28 15.14 -8.31
C GLY A 262 7.79 14.89 -8.31
N LEU A 263 8.59 15.95 -8.28
CA LEU A 263 10.05 15.86 -8.22
C LEU A 263 10.53 15.21 -6.92
N SER A 264 9.91 15.53 -5.76
CA SER A 264 10.26 14.89 -4.49
C SER A 264 9.93 13.41 -4.49
N MET A 265 8.80 13.00 -5.09
CA MET A 265 8.41 11.60 -5.23
C MET A 265 9.42 10.85 -6.09
N VAL A 266 9.87 11.43 -7.21
CA VAL A 266 10.92 10.85 -8.07
C VAL A 266 12.23 10.68 -7.30
N ALA A 267 12.72 11.73 -6.65
CA ALA A 267 13.96 11.67 -5.88
C ALA A 267 13.87 10.62 -4.75
N THR A 268 12.74 10.57 -4.04
CA THR A 268 12.48 9.61 -2.97
C THR A 268 12.45 8.18 -3.50
N GLY A 269 11.71 7.92 -4.57
CA GLY A 269 11.63 6.59 -5.19
C GLY A 269 12.98 6.10 -5.71
N LEU A 270 13.75 6.95 -6.41
CA LEU A 270 15.09 6.60 -6.88
C LEU A 270 16.03 6.27 -5.72
N SER A 271 16.00 7.07 -4.65
CA SER A 271 16.80 6.78 -3.46
C SER A 271 16.38 5.50 -2.74
N GLY A 272 15.09 5.17 -2.73
CA GLY A 272 14.56 3.95 -2.13
C GLY A 272 14.98 2.70 -2.92
N MET A 273 14.96 2.79 -4.25
CA MET A 273 15.53 1.76 -5.13
C MET A 273 17.03 1.59 -4.87
N ALA A 274 17.79 2.69 -4.76
CA ALA A 274 19.21 2.64 -4.44
C ALA A 274 19.47 2.05 -3.04
N ALA A 275 18.64 2.38 -2.05
CA ALA A 275 18.73 1.86 -0.68
C ALA A 275 18.42 0.36 -0.58
N CYS A 276 17.67 -0.21 -1.53
CA CYS A 276 17.50 -1.67 -1.64
C CYS A 276 18.82 -2.39 -1.98
N VAL A 277 19.77 -1.71 -2.62
CA VAL A 277 21.08 -2.25 -2.98
C VAL A 277 22.13 -1.81 -1.96
N ALA A 278 22.24 -0.51 -1.72
CA ALA A 278 23.26 0.12 -0.88
C ALA A 278 22.75 0.44 0.53
N HIS A 279 23.15 -0.38 1.51
CA HIS A 279 22.70 -0.30 2.91
C HIS A 279 22.93 1.06 3.58
N LYS A 280 23.99 1.79 3.18
CA LYS A 280 24.34 3.10 3.75
C LYS A 280 23.29 4.17 3.44
N LEU A 281 22.49 3.99 2.39
CA LEU A 281 21.47 4.94 1.95
C LEU A 281 20.14 4.79 2.70
N LEU A 282 19.96 3.77 3.54
CA LEU A 282 18.66 3.54 4.19
C LEU A 282 18.24 4.69 5.11
N LYS A 283 19.13 5.15 6.01
CA LYS A 283 18.81 6.27 6.93
C LYS A 283 18.44 7.56 6.18
N PRO A 284 19.24 8.05 5.21
CA PRO A 284 18.87 9.26 4.47
C PRO A 284 17.60 9.07 3.64
N PHE A 285 17.39 7.89 3.05
CA PHE A 285 16.14 7.56 2.36
C PHE A 285 14.91 7.65 3.29
N LEU A 286 14.99 7.11 4.51
CA LEU A 286 13.89 7.20 5.48
C LEU A 286 13.60 8.65 5.88
N ALA A 287 14.63 9.47 6.09
CA ALA A 287 14.45 10.90 6.37
C ALA A 287 13.78 11.63 5.20
N MET A 288 14.22 11.37 3.97
CA MET A 288 13.61 11.94 2.77
C MET A 288 12.17 11.44 2.55
N THR A 289 11.87 10.20 2.92
CA THR A 289 10.50 9.67 2.88
C THR A 289 9.56 10.50 3.76
N VAL A 290 9.99 10.91 4.96
CA VAL A 290 9.18 11.76 5.85
C VAL A 290 8.93 13.12 5.19
N ALA A 291 9.97 13.76 4.64
CA ALA A 291 9.82 15.03 3.93
C ALA A 291 8.88 14.90 2.72
N ASN A 292 9.02 13.84 1.94
CA ASN A 292 8.17 13.55 0.79
C ASN A 292 6.71 13.27 1.20
N TYR A 293 6.49 12.53 2.28
CA TYR A 293 5.16 12.30 2.85
C TYR A 293 4.48 13.63 3.20
N LEU A 294 5.18 14.53 3.90
CA LEU A 294 4.63 15.84 4.26
C LEU A 294 4.25 16.65 3.01
N LEU A 295 5.09 16.62 1.97
CA LEU A 295 4.81 17.34 0.72
C LEU A 295 3.64 16.72 -0.06
N MET A 296 3.59 15.40 -0.16
CA MET A 296 2.45 14.68 -0.74
C MET A 296 1.15 14.96 0.02
N TYR A 297 1.21 14.97 1.36
CA TYR A 297 0.05 15.22 2.21
C TYR A 297 -0.46 16.66 2.03
N LEU A 298 0.47 17.63 2.04
CA LEU A 298 0.15 19.02 1.78
C LEU A 298 -0.49 19.20 0.39
N ASN A 299 0.11 18.61 -0.65
CA ASN A 299 -0.36 18.73 -2.02
C ASN A 299 -1.72 18.05 -2.24
N PHE A 300 -1.80 16.73 -2.02
CA PHE A 300 -2.98 15.93 -2.39
C PHE A 300 -4.14 16.01 -1.41
N THR A 301 -3.88 16.45 -0.17
CA THR A 301 -4.92 16.53 0.87
C THR A 301 -5.21 17.98 1.22
N ILE A 302 -4.31 18.69 1.91
CA ILE A 302 -4.65 19.97 2.54
C ILE A 302 -4.93 21.05 1.50
N VAL A 303 -3.98 21.28 0.59
CA VAL A 303 -4.01 22.42 -0.32
C VAL A 303 -5.03 22.22 -1.44
N GLN A 304 -5.06 21.02 -2.04
CA GLN A 304 -6.02 20.72 -3.10
C GLN A 304 -7.44 20.58 -2.54
N VAL A 305 -7.69 19.79 -1.49
CA VAL A 305 -9.06 19.62 -0.94
C VAL A 305 -9.54 20.90 -0.26
N GLY A 306 -8.67 21.61 0.45
CA GLY A 306 -9.00 22.88 1.10
C GLY A 306 -9.44 23.94 0.11
N ALA A 307 -8.79 24.03 -1.05
CA ALA A 307 -9.17 24.98 -2.10
C ALA A 307 -10.45 24.59 -2.86
N ILE A 308 -10.86 23.32 -2.80
CA ILE A 308 -12.11 22.84 -3.39
C ILE A 308 -13.30 23.12 -2.44
N ARG A 309 -13.09 23.41 -1.15
CA ARG A 309 -14.19 23.77 -0.23
C ARG A 309 -14.71 25.19 -0.48
N PRO A 310 -16.03 25.44 -0.39
CA PRO A 310 -17.06 24.54 0.16
C PRO A 310 -17.70 23.56 -0.84
N THR A 311 -17.37 23.63 -2.14
CA THR A 311 -18.08 22.90 -3.20
C THR A 311 -17.69 21.43 -3.34
N GLY A 312 -16.56 21.02 -2.75
CA GLY A 312 -16.07 19.62 -2.80
C GLY A 312 -16.70 18.66 -1.80
N PRO A 313 -16.77 17.36 -2.14
CA PRO A 313 -17.23 16.34 -1.20
C PRO A 313 -16.27 16.27 0.01
N PRO A 314 -16.77 16.41 1.26
CA PRO A 314 -15.92 16.42 2.45
C PRO A 314 -15.10 15.13 2.63
N GLN A 315 -15.54 14.03 2.02
CA GLN A 315 -14.90 12.72 2.06
C GLN A 315 -13.59 12.65 1.25
N ALA A 316 -13.32 13.59 0.34
CA ALA A 316 -12.10 13.61 -0.48
C ALA A 316 -10.82 13.75 0.37
N GLY A 317 -10.88 14.49 1.47
CA GLY A 317 -9.73 14.65 2.37
C GLY A 317 -9.32 13.35 3.07
N ALA A 318 -10.30 12.57 3.53
CA ALA A 318 -10.05 11.26 4.15
C ALA A 318 -9.49 10.26 3.13
N PHE A 319 -10.06 10.25 1.91
CA PHE A 319 -9.62 9.41 0.81
C PHE A 319 -8.15 9.67 0.42
N HIS A 320 -7.76 10.92 0.20
CA HIS A 320 -6.37 11.25 -0.16
C HIS A 320 -5.37 11.07 0.98
N SER A 321 -5.80 11.27 2.23
CA SER A 321 -4.96 11.00 3.40
C SER A 321 -4.51 9.54 3.44
N GLY A 322 -5.44 8.59 3.20
CA GLY A 322 -5.13 7.16 3.16
C GLY A 322 -4.18 6.80 2.03
N LEU A 323 -4.47 7.23 0.81
CA LEU A 323 -3.62 6.96 -0.37
C LEU A 323 -2.19 7.49 -0.22
N VAL A 324 -2.03 8.73 0.26
CA VAL A 324 -0.72 9.35 0.47
C VAL A 324 0.09 8.56 1.52
N LEU A 325 -0.55 8.25 2.65
CA LEU A 325 0.10 7.50 3.72
C LEU A 325 0.62 6.15 3.22
N LEU A 326 -0.21 5.38 2.52
CA LEU A 326 0.18 4.03 2.09
C LEU A 326 1.25 4.03 1.01
N THR A 327 1.15 4.96 0.05
CA THR A 327 2.14 5.11 -1.00
C THR A 327 3.50 5.48 -0.42
N ALA A 328 3.51 6.37 0.58
CA ALA A 328 4.73 6.77 1.27
C ALA A 328 5.34 5.65 2.13
N LEU A 329 4.55 4.70 2.64
CA LEU A 329 5.05 3.69 3.59
C LEU A 329 5.47 2.36 2.96
N ILE A 330 4.82 1.92 1.88
CA ILE A 330 5.02 0.54 1.37
C ILE A 330 6.43 0.31 0.80
N GLY A 331 6.99 1.27 0.08
CA GLY A 331 8.36 1.22 -0.42
C GLY A 331 9.39 1.12 0.71
N PRO A 332 9.44 2.10 1.63
CA PRO A 332 10.33 2.07 2.79
C PRO A 332 10.21 0.82 3.64
N TYR A 333 8.99 0.32 3.82
CA TYR A 333 8.76 -0.92 4.54
C TYR A 333 9.55 -2.09 3.91
N PHE A 334 9.40 -2.32 2.60
CA PHE A 334 10.09 -3.43 1.94
C PHE A 334 11.60 -3.20 1.81
N THR A 335 12.06 -1.96 1.66
CA THR A 335 13.49 -1.62 1.72
C THR A 335 14.09 -1.94 3.09
N TYR A 336 13.39 -1.58 4.18
CA TYR A 336 13.82 -1.90 5.54
C TYR A 336 13.82 -3.42 5.79
N ARG A 337 12.78 -4.13 5.34
CA ARG A 337 12.72 -5.60 5.42
C ARG A 337 13.85 -6.29 4.67
N ALA A 338 14.22 -5.78 3.49
CA ALA A 338 15.35 -6.31 2.73
C ALA A 338 16.65 -6.23 3.52
N ARG A 339 16.86 -5.14 4.28
CA ARG A 339 18.01 -5.01 5.18
C ARG A 339 17.95 -6.00 6.33
N LEU A 340 16.81 -6.10 7.02
CA LEU A 340 16.66 -7.02 8.15
C LEU A 340 16.97 -8.47 7.73
N SER A 341 16.43 -8.91 6.60
CA SER A 341 16.63 -10.28 6.11
C SER A 341 18.07 -10.58 5.67
N ARG A 342 18.91 -9.57 5.41
CA ARG A 342 20.37 -9.76 5.16
C ARG A 342 21.18 -9.94 6.44
N HIS A 343 20.62 -9.55 7.59
CA HIS A 343 21.27 -9.65 8.90
C HIS A 343 20.68 -10.78 9.77
N GLU A 344 19.67 -11.51 9.30
CA GLU A 344 19.18 -12.72 9.97
C GLU A 344 20.24 -13.83 9.86
N PRO A 345 20.73 -14.39 10.98
CA PRO A 345 21.73 -15.46 10.93
C PRO A 345 21.18 -16.66 10.17
N HIS A 346 21.99 -17.24 9.28
CA HIS A 346 21.69 -18.50 8.62
C HIS A 346 21.58 -19.59 9.69
N THR A 347 20.36 -19.95 10.07
CA THR A 347 20.12 -21.21 10.75
C THR A 347 20.16 -22.29 9.67
N ASP A 348 21.37 -22.69 9.29
CA ASP A 348 21.54 -23.91 8.52
C ASP A 348 21.08 -25.05 9.41
N GLY A 349 20.00 -25.73 8.98
CA GLY A 349 19.48 -26.92 9.65
C GLY A 349 20.38 -28.14 9.47
N SER A 350 21.70 -27.98 9.42
CA SER A 350 22.67 -29.05 9.19
C SER A 350 23.44 -29.48 10.45
N GLU A 351 23.23 -28.85 11.61
CA GLU A 351 23.78 -29.35 12.88
C GLU A 351 22.71 -30.14 13.64
N GLY A 352 22.56 -31.42 13.30
CA GLY A 352 21.63 -32.31 14.01
C GLY A 352 21.44 -33.70 13.40
N ALA A 353 22.14 -34.04 12.31
CA ALA A 353 22.15 -35.37 11.71
C ALA A 353 23.58 -35.92 11.64
N ALA A 354 24.32 -35.89 12.75
CA ALA A 354 25.51 -36.69 12.98
C ALA A 354 25.93 -36.56 14.46
N ALA A 355 25.35 -37.40 15.32
CA ALA A 355 25.97 -37.91 16.54
C ALA A 355 25.20 -39.16 16.98
#